data_AF-A0A848TXU1-F1
#
_entry.id   AF-A0A848TXU1-F1
#
_cell.length_a   1.000
_cell.length_b   1.000
_cell.length_c   1.000
_cell.angle_alpha   90.00
_cell.angle_beta   90.00
_cell.angle_gamma   90.00
#
_symmetry.space_group_name_H-M   'P 1'
#
loop_
_entity.id
_entity.type
_entity.pdbx_description
1 polymer ?
#
loop_
_entity_poly.entity_id
_entity_poly.type
_entity_poly.pdbx_seq_one_letter_code
_entity_poly.pdbx_strand_id
1 'polypeptide(L)'
;MNNEKWNELCYILSENLPSNTSEQVFELKVVQAFEKLGWSEYKNEIIVRESVQVGASNRISPDLLLKSKEQGNLFIIEVKKPTVEIDNPTFKGQLSSYMGLMRVELGILIGNKIQLFLDGKFFNKSGIVLIDEIEFKRDSEKGLKFVNLFSKQQYNKENIEIHAQEKIEEFKKIEEFKKLKRLLLSENYKVKMIDALKTDLLKEYGENTIDKVFKVLELNIKDKNKIVPVESYARSRTKSISTRERVIRPNGELAIGKYVRKTFNELVRDNKIDRNEIDRLQRADYSKLTFDIQFPFLAKENSHYYERARYYTTPYEISGEYYFVCSQWYEVPANNDRPYYEEWLKKMKRL
;
A
#
# COMPACT_ATOMS: atom_id res chain seq x y z
N MET A 1 4.94 24.19 20.03
CA MET A 1 4.22 23.26 20.93
C MET A 1 3.81 21.94 20.28
N ASN A 2 2.82 21.85 19.35
CA ASN A 2 2.42 20.53 18.82
C ASN A 2 3.43 19.88 17.86
N ASN A 3 4.14 20.68 17.04
CA ASN A 3 5.28 20.16 16.25
C ASN A 3 6.42 19.64 17.13
N GLU A 4 6.70 20.31 18.25
CA GLU A 4 7.73 19.85 19.19
C GLU A 4 7.33 18.53 19.85
N LYS A 5 6.05 18.37 20.23
CA LYS A 5 5.53 17.09 20.73
C LYS A 5 5.71 15.97 19.70
N TRP A 6 5.39 16.22 18.42
CA TRP A 6 5.62 15.21 17.38
C TRP A 6 7.10 14.84 17.24
N ASN A 7 7.98 15.83 17.26
CA ASN A 7 9.42 15.60 17.19
C ASN A 7 9.95 14.84 18.42
N GLU A 8 9.38 15.07 19.61
CA GLU A 8 9.65 14.30 20.82
C GLU A 8 9.17 12.84 20.68
N LEU A 9 8.00 12.62 20.09
CA LEU A 9 7.50 11.28 19.76
C LEU A 9 8.44 10.55 18.78
N CYS A 10 8.91 11.22 17.72
CA CYS A 10 9.91 10.65 16.79
C CYS A 10 11.19 10.25 17.52
N TYR A 11 11.65 11.11 18.46
CA TYR A 11 12.83 10.81 19.25
C TYR A 11 12.63 9.55 20.12
N ILE A 12 11.51 9.46 20.84
CA ILE A 12 11.21 8.34 21.75
C ILE A 12 10.99 7.02 20.98
N LEU A 13 10.29 7.07 19.85
CA LEU A 13 9.77 5.90 19.14
C LEU A 13 10.62 5.48 17.95
N SER A 14 11.67 6.22 17.60
CA SER A 14 12.53 5.89 16.47
C SER A 14 14.00 6.24 16.69
N GLU A 15 14.31 7.50 17.01
CA GLU A 15 15.71 7.98 16.99
C GLU A 15 16.53 7.50 18.20
N ASN A 16 15.90 7.34 19.37
CA ASN A 16 16.55 6.96 20.62
C ASN A 16 16.29 5.49 20.98
N LEU A 17 16.40 4.60 19.99
CA LEU A 17 16.19 3.17 20.15
C LEU A 17 17.42 2.38 19.71
N PRO A 18 17.98 1.51 20.59
CA PRO A 18 18.95 0.51 20.17
C PRO A 18 18.39 -0.40 19.07
N SER A 19 19.25 -0.85 18.15
CA SER A 19 18.84 -1.73 17.04
C SER A 19 18.28 -3.08 17.49
N ASN A 20 18.60 -3.51 18.70
CA ASN A 20 18.14 -4.75 19.33
C ASN A 20 16.97 -4.53 20.32
N THR A 21 16.29 -3.40 20.26
CA THR A 21 15.15 -3.09 21.16
C THR A 21 14.08 -4.18 21.05
N SER A 22 13.75 -4.79 22.19
CA SER A 22 12.70 -5.80 22.29
C SER A 22 11.31 -5.16 22.23
N GLU A 23 10.29 -5.95 21.89
CA GLU A 23 8.90 -5.48 21.84
C GLU A 23 8.42 -4.94 23.20
N GLN A 24 8.81 -5.61 24.29
CA GLN A 24 8.49 -5.18 25.66
C GLN A 24 9.14 -3.85 26.03
N VAL A 25 10.40 -3.63 25.65
CA VAL A 25 11.06 -2.34 25.89
C VAL A 25 10.43 -1.26 25.02
N PHE A 26 10.04 -1.59 23.80
CA PHE A 26 9.37 -0.64 22.91
C PHE A 26 7.96 -0.29 23.38
N GLU A 27 7.20 -1.23 23.95
CA GLU A 27 5.92 -0.98 24.60
C GLU A 27 6.05 0.08 25.71
N LEU A 28 7.09 0.01 26.55
CA LEU A 28 7.37 1.04 27.55
C LEU A 28 7.67 2.41 26.92
N LYS A 29 8.33 2.44 25.76
CA LYS A 29 8.55 3.68 24.99
C LYS A 29 7.26 4.24 24.42
N VAL A 30 6.33 3.37 23.99
CA VAL A 30 4.99 3.77 23.56
C VAL A 30 4.21 4.36 24.74
N VAL A 31 4.24 3.75 25.93
CA VAL A 31 3.64 4.34 27.13
C VAL A 31 4.23 5.73 27.40
N GLN A 32 5.55 5.85 27.41
CA GLN A 32 6.24 7.13 27.59
C GLN A 32 5.80 8.18 26.56
N ALA A 33 5.64 7.80 25.29
CA ALA A 33 5.18 8.69 24.23
C ALA A 33 3.75 9.19 24.47
N PHE A 34 2.83 8.32 24.92
CA PHE A 34 1.46 8.73 25.25
C PHE A 34 1.38 9.56 26.55
N GLU A 35 2.29 9.36 27.50
CA GLU A 35 2.43 10.28 28.63
C GLU A 35 2.83 11.69 28.20
N LYS A 36 3.69 11.82 27.17
CA LYS A 36 4.00 13.13 26.55
C LYS A 36 2.80 13.77 25.84
N LEU A 37 1.83 12.97 25.42
CA LEU A 37 0.54 13.44 24.91
C LEU A 37 -0.46 13.81 26.03
N GLY A 38 -0.08 13.61 27.30
CA GLY A 38 -0.83 14.02 28.50
C GLY A 38 -1.67 12.92 29.14
N TRP A 39 -1.62 11.70 28.62
CA TRP A 39 -2.23 10.52 29.24
C TRP A 39 -1.41 10.06 30.45
N SER A 40 -1.98 9.25 31.32
CA SER A 40 -1.28 8.80 32.54
C SER A 40 -1.60 7.35 32.88
N GLU A 41 -0.54 6.54 32.97
CA GLU A 41 -0.63 5.17 33.50
C GLU A 41 -1.04 5.19 34.98
N TYR A 42 -0.42 6.05 35.79
CA TYR A 42 -0.75 6.21 37.23
C TYR A 42 -2.24 6.52 37.47
N LYS A 43 -2.89 7.27 36.58
CA LYS A 43 -4.32 7.60 36.69
C LYS A 43 -5.24 6.53 36.09
N ASN A 44 -4.71 5.38 35.67
CA ASN A 44 -5.41 4.31 34.95
C ASN A 44 -6.06 4.80 33.63
N GLU A 45 -5.41 5.74 32.95
CA GLU A 45 -5.84 6.22 31.64
C GLU A 45 -5.14 5.46 30.51
N ILE A 46 -3.96 4.89 30.79
CA ILE A 46 -3.26 3.91 29.96
C ILE A 46 -3.28 2.59 30.75
N ILE A 47 -3.95 1.57 30.22
CA ILE A 47 -3.97 0.24 30.81
C ILE A 47 -3.04 -0.66 30.00
N VAL A 48 -1.98 -1.16 30.64
CA VAL A 48 -1.00 -2.06 30.02
C VAL A 48 -1.44 -3.50 30.22
N ARG A 49 -1.55 -4.26 29.14
CA ARG A 49 -1.83 -5.71 29.13
C ARG A 49 -3.01 -6.17 30.01
N GLU A 50 -4.17 -5.55 29.80
CA GLU A 50 -5.41 -6.00 30.45
C GLU A 50 -5.87 -7.35 29.89
N SER A 51 -5.65 -8.42 30.66
CA SER A 51 -6.08 -9.77 30.29
C SER A 51 -7.61 -9.92 30.37
N VAL A 52 -8.25 -10.10 29.21
CA VAL A 52 -9.68 -10.42 29.10
C VAL A 52 -9.88 -11.91 28.91
N GLN A 53 -10.81 -12.50 29.66
CA GLN A 53 -11.21 -13.89 29.47
C GLN A 53 -12.10 -14.03 28.23
N VAL A 54 -11.74 -14.96 27.36
CA VAL A 54 -12.46 -15.30 26.14
C VAL A 54 -12.79 -16.79 26.20
N GLY A 55 -14.03 -17.11 26.57
CA GLY A 55 -14.48 -18.49 26.79
C GLY A 55 -13.88 -19.12 28.06
N ALA A 56 -13.86 -20.46 28.10
CA ALA A 56 -13.51 -21.20 29.31
C ALA A 56 -12.01 -21.16 29.66
N SER A 57 -11.11 -21.00 28.67
CA SER A 57 -9.67 -21.19 28.87
C SER A 57 -8.77 -20.17 28.17
N ASN A 58 -9.27 -19.40 27.20
CA ASN A 58 -8.44 -18.46 26.46
C ASN A 58 -8.46 -17.08 27.12
N ARG A 59 -7.29 -16.43 27.14
CA ARG A 59 -7.14 -15.04 27.55
C ARG A 59 -6.50 -14.26 26.43
N ILE A 60 -7.00 -13.04 26.23
CA ILE A 60 -6.59 -12.14 25.16
C ILE A 60 -6.29 -10.81 25.83
N SER A 61 -5.11 -10.25 25.55
CA SER A 61 -4.64 -9.01 26.17
C SER A 61 -4.07 -8.09 25.09
N PRO A 62 -4.69 -6.92 24.80
CA PRO A 62 -4.04 -5.90 23.99
C PRO A 62 -2.82 -5.36 24.74
N ASP A 63 -1.84 -4.84 24.02
CA ASP A 63 -0.66 -4.26 24.66
C ASP A 63 -1.05 -3.04 25.49
N LEU A 64 -1.80 -2.10 24.90
CA LEU A 64 -2.31 -0.92 25.60
C LEU A 64 -3.79 -0.66 25.29
N LEU A 65 -4.55 -0.27 26.31
CA LEU A 65 -5.91 0.24 26.18
C LEU A 65 -5.99 1.62 26.83
N LEU A 66 -6.38 2.64 26.03
CA LEU A 66 -6.55 3.99 26.53
C LEU A 66 -8.01 4.21 26.95
N LYS A 67 -8.19 4.77 28.14
CA LYS A 67 -9.50 5.00 28.76
C LYS A 67 -9.62 6.44 29.28
N SER A 68 -10.85 6.95 29.26
CA SER A 68 -11.25 8.15 29.98
C SER A 68 -12.30 7.78 31.03
N LYS A 69 -12.27 8.46 32.18
CA LYS A 69 -13.29 8.28 33.23
C LYS A 69 -14.71 8.60 32.75
N GLU A 70 -14.83 9.54 31.81
CA GLU A 70 -16.12 10.03 31.30
C GLU A 70 -16.62 9.20 30.11
N GLN A 71 -15.72 8.81 29.21
CA GLN A 71 -16.06 8.19 27.92
C GLN A 71 -15.80 6.67 27.88
N GLY A 72 -15.20 6.10 28.92
CA GLY A 72 -14.83 4.68 28.96
C GLY A 72 -13.65 4.37 28.05
N ASN A 73 -13.70 3.23 27.35
CA ASN A 73 -12.66 2.80 26.43
C ASN A 73 -12.62 3.70 25.19
N LEU A 74 -11.44 4.26 24.89
CA LEU A 74 -11.27 5.21 23.80
C LEU A 74 -10.72 4.53 22.54
N PHE A 75 -9.53 3.93 22.66
CA PHE A 75 -8.84 3.23 21.59
C PHE A 75 -7.82 2.27 22.17
N ILE A 76 -7.41 1.31 21.35
CA ILE A 76 -6.38 0.34 21.69
C ILE A 76 -5.10 0.59 20.90
N ILE A 77 -3.98 0.14 21.44
CA ILE A 77 -2.69 0.15 20.76
C ILE A 77 -2.12 -1.26 20.81
N GLU A 78 -1.75 -1.76 19.64
CA GLU A 78 -0.93 -2.94 19.47
C GLU A 78 0.50 -2.51 19.13
N VAL A 79 1.48 -3.10 19.79
CA VAL A 79 2.89 -2.78 19.65
C VAL A 79 3.61 -3.95 19.00
N LYS A 80 4.49 -3.64 18.05
CA LYS A 80 5.43 -4.57 17.46
C LYS A 80 6.83 -4.01 17.56
N LYS A 81 7.84 -4.86 17.46
CA LYS A 81 9.25 -4.42 17.45
C LYS A 81 9.47 -3.25 16.48
N PRO A 82 10.29 -2.26 16.84
CA PRO A 82 10.49 -1.05 16.04
C PRO A 82 11.16 -1.33 14.69
N THR A 83 11.82 -2.48 14.53
CA THR A 83 12.49 -2.89 13.28
C THR A 83 11.59 -3.72 12.35
N VAL A 84 10.37 -4.07 12.77
CA VAL A 84 9.47 -4.93 12.02
C VAL A 84 8.53 -4.08 11.15
N GLU A 85 8.42 -4.45 9.89
CA GLU A 85 7.37 -3.94 9.00
C GLU A 85 6.00 -4.44 9.47
N ILE A 86 5.10 -3.51 9.75
CA ILE A 86 3.79 -3.81 10.36
C ILE A 86 2.65 -4.04 9.36
N ASP A 87 2.94 -4.13 8.06
CA ASP A 87 1.93 -4.39 7.01
C ASP A 87 1.34 -5.80 7.02
N ASN A 88 1.85 -6.68 7.89
CA ASN A 88 1.46 -8.07 8.00
C ASN A 88 -0.05 -8.22 8.38
N PRO A 89 -0.85 -9.00 7.62
CA PRO A 89 -2.26 -9.26 7.91
C PRO A 89 -2.53 -9.85 9.30
N THR A 90 -1.60 -10.63 9.86
CA THR A 90 -1.74 -11.24 11.20
C THR A 90 -1.84 -10.16 12.29
N PHE A 91 -1.03 -9.11 12.21
CA PHE A 91 -1.08 -8.01 13.18
C PHE A 91 -2.41 -7.24 13.10
N LYS A 92 -2.93 -7.07 11.87
CA LYS A 92 -4.25 -6.46 11.66
C LYS A 92 -5.37 -7.31 12.22
N GLY A 93 -5.32 -8.64 12.04
CA GLY A 93 -6.30 -9.56 12.61
C GLY A 93 -6.30 -9.54 14.15
N GLN A 94 -5.11 -9.49 14.75
CA GLN A 94 -4.95 -9.37 16.20
C GLN A 94 -5.56 -8.05 16.71
N LEU A 95 -5.18 -6.90 16.12
CA LEU A 95 -5.76 -5.60 16.45
C LEU A 95 -7.29 -5.58 16.30
N SER A 96 -7.81 -6.10 15.19
CA SER A 96 -9.25 -6.19 14.94
C SER A 96 -9.99 -7.00 16.01
N SER A 97 -9.38 -8.08 16.50
CA SER A 97 -9.96 -8.92 17.55
C SER A 97 -10.08 -8.15 18.86
N TYR A 98 -9.01 -7.43 19.23
CA TYR A 98 -9.01 -6.57 20.41
C TYR A 98 -10.04 -5.44 20.31
N MET A 99 -10.17 -4.78 19.14
CA MET A 99 -11.14 -3.71 18.94
C MET A 99 -12.58 -4.19 19.20
N GLY A 100 -12.93 -5.36 18.64
CA GLY A 100 -14.24 -5.97 18.83
C GLY A 100 -14.53 -6.35 20.28
N LEU A 101 -13.58 -6.99 20.97
CA LEU A 101 -13.72 -7.39 22.37
C LEU A 101 -13.87 -6.19 23.31
N MET A 102 -13.06 -5.14 23.10
CA MET A 102 -13.05 -3.93 23.93
C MET A 102 -14.10 -2.90 23.52
N ARG A 103 -14.87 -3.18 22.46
CA ARG A 103 -15.91 -2.31 21.88
C ARG A 103 -15.41 -0.91 21.55
N VAL A 104 -14.19 -0.81 21.02
CA VAL A 104 -13.62 0.46 20.53
C VAL A 104 -13.66 0.53 19.01
N GLU A 105 -13.79 1.74 18.51
CA GLU A 105 -13.92 2.03 17.09
C GLU A 105 -12.59 2.38 16.41
N LEU A 106 -11.56 2.64 17.22
CA LEU A 106 -10.24 3.09 16.80
C LEU A 106 -9.16 2.17 17.37
N GLY A 107 -8.24 1.76 16.51
CA GLY A 107 -7.07 0.97 16.87
C GLY A 107 -5.81 1.54 16.24
N ILE A 108 -4.70 1.43 16.96
CA ILE A 108 -3.39 1.91 16.52
C ILE A 108 -2.43 0.73 16.50
N LEU A 109 -1.68 0.55 15.42
CA LEU A 109 -0.58 -0.39 15.35
C LEU A 109 0.73 0.40 15.28
N ILE A 110 1.65 0.15 16.20
CA ILE A 110 2.93 0.87 16.30
C ILE A 110 4.09 -0.11 16.18
N GLY A 111 4.96 0.12 15.20
CA GLY A 111 6.20 -0.63 14.97
C GLY A 111 7.26 0.28 14.37
N ASN A 112 7.75 -0.03 13.17
CA ASN A 112 8.62 0.88 12.41
C ASN A 112 7.92 2.17 11.92
N LYS A 113 6.59 2.19 11.98
CA LYS A 113 5.70 3.30 11.66
C LYS A 113 4.43 3.21 12.51
N ILE A 114 3.54 4.19 12.41
CA ILE A 114 2.21 4.16 13.03
C ILE A 114 1.16 3.91 11.95
N GLN A 115 0.27 2.96 12.18
CA GLN A 115 -0.92 2.73 11.36
C GLN A 115 -2.19 2.97 12.19
N LEU A 116 -3.11 3.77 11.64
CA LEU A 116 -4.39 4.09 12.26
C LEU A 116 -5.50 3.29 11.58
N PHE A 117 -6.28 2.57 12.38
CA PHE A 117 -7.37 1.73 11.91
C PHE A 117 -8.70 2.14 12.53
N LEU A 118 -9.74 2.14 11.71
CA LEU A 118 -11.11 2.28 12.17
C LEU A 118 -11.92 1.02 11.94
N ASP A 119 -12.97 0.86 12.73
CA ASP A 119 -14.00 -0.16 12.50
C ASP A 119 -14.58 -0.02 11.08
N GLY A 120 -14.62 -1.14 10.35
CA GLY A 120 -15.11 -1.19 8.98
C GLY A 120 -16.57 -0.79 8.83
N LYS A 121 -17.36 -0.76 9.91
CA LYS A 121 -18.75 -0.28 9.89
C LYS A 121 -18.89 1.15 9.36
N PHE A 122 -17.89 2.02 9.57
CA PHE A 122 -17.90 3.38 9.02
C PHE A 122 -17.76 3.42 7.49
N PHE A 123 -17.29 2.31 6.90
CA PHE A 123 -17.03 2.17 5.46
C PHE A 123 -17.97 1.16 4.79
N ASN A 124 -18.98 0.64 5.50
CA ASN A 124 -19.80 -0.49 5.06
C ASN A 124 -18.95 -1.74 4.70
N LYS A 125 -17.88 -1.99 5.47
CA LYS A 125 -16.97 -3.13 5.29
C LYS A 125 -16.90 -3.96 6.57
N SER A 126 -16.57 -5.24 6.44
CA SER A 126 -16.24 -6.08 7.59
C SER A 126 -14.80 -5.84 8.07
N GLY A 127 -14.52 -6.10 9.34
CA GLY A 127 -13.18 -5.97 9.93
C GLY A 127 -12.80 -4.52 10.19
N ILE A 128 -11.54 -4.18 9.97
CA ILE A 128 -10.98 -2.83 10.20
C ILE A 128 -10.40 -2.26 8.91
N VAL A 129 -10.41 -0.94 8.78
CA VAL A 129 -9.93 -0.19 7.62
C VAL A 129 -8.78 0.71 8.03
N LEU A 130 -7.65 0.61 7.32
CA LEU A 130 -6.51 1.50 7.47
C LEU A 130 -6.88 2.90 6.96
N ILE A 131 -6.78 3.91 7.81
CA ILE A 131 -7.13 5.30 7.47
C ILE A 131 -5.92 6.22 7.35
N ASP A 132 -4.83 5.92 8.07
CA ASP A 132 -3.58 6.63 7.90
C ASP A 132 -2.36 5.76 8.25
N GLU A 133 -1.24 6.13 7.65
CA GLU A 133 0.08 5.58 7.90
C GLU A 133 1.07 6.73 8.05
N ILE A 134 1.81 6.71 9.15
CA ILE A 134 2.65 7.80 9.61
C ILE A 134 4.05 7.27 9.87
N GLU A 135 5.01 7.69 9.05
CA GLU A 135 6.42 7.44 9.28
C GLU A 135 6.97 8.36 10.37
N PHE A 136 7.92 7.87 11.15
CA PHE A 136 8.65 8.66 12.15
C PHE A 136 9.64 9.61 11.46
N LYS A 137 9.13 10.75 11.02
CA LYS A 137 9.90 11.82 10.42
C LYS A 137 9.54 13.13 11.09
N ARG A 138 10.57 13.85 11.56
CA ARG A 138 10.39 15.19 12.13
C ARG A 138 9.65 16.11 11.17
N ASP A 139 8.87 17.02 11.74
CA ASP A 139 8.10 18.04 11.01
C ASP A 139 7.14 17.45 9.95
N SER A 140 6.61 16.25 10.21
CA SER A 140 5.61 15.59 9.38
C SER A 140 4.22 16.18 9.62
N GLU A 141 3.53 16.59 8.55
CA GLU A 141 2.13 17.05 8.63
C GLU A 141 1.21 15.98 9.21
N LYS A 142 1.41 14.72 8.82
CA LYS A 142 0.67 13.58 9.37
C LYS A 142 0.98 13.36 10.85
N GLY A 143 2.23 13.55 11.23
CA GLY A 143 2.68 13.49 12.61
C GLY A 143 2.05 14.57 13.49
N LEU A 144 1.99 15.81 12.98
CA LEU A 144 1.27 16.91 13.63
C LEU A 144 -0.22 16.59 13.76
N LYS A 145 -0.86 16.05 12.70
CA LYS A 145 -2.27 15.63 12.77
C LYS A 145 -2.48 14.55 13.82
N PHE A 146 -1.58 13.58 13.94
CA PHE A 146 -1.61 12.58 15.00
C PHE A 146 -1.55 13.20 16.39
N VAL A 147 -0.61 14.12 16.64
CA VAL A 147 -0.53 14.81 17.94
C VAL A 147 -1.83 15.57 18.24
N ASN A 148 -2.44 16.21 17.25
CA ASN A 148 -3.70 16.94 17.43
C ASN A 148 -4.87 16.00 17.78
N LEU A 149 -4.93 14.83 17.14
CA LEU A 149 -6.00 13.85 17.37
C LEU A 149 -5.85 13.12 18.70
N PHE A 150 -4.62 12.83 19.12
CA PHE A 150 -4.35 11.93 20.25
C PHE A 150 -3.80 12.63 21.51
N SER A 151 -3.54 13.93 21.48
CA SER A 151 -3.25 14.69 22.70
C SER A 151 -4.46 14.75 23.61
N LYS A 152 -4.32 14.38 24.88
CA LYS A 152 -5.44 14.30 25.83
C LYS A 152 -6.28 15.57 25.90
N GLN A 153 -5.65 16.75 25.88
CA GLN A 153 -6.33 18.04 25.95
C GLN A 153 -7.21 18.33 24.72
N GLN A 154 -6.89 17.72 23.58
CA GLN A 154 -7.56 17.94 22.29
C GLN A 154 -8.36 16.72 21.84
N TYR A 155 -8.22 15.59 22.55
CA TYR A 155 -8.87 14.34 22.22
C TYR A 155 -10.39 14.51 22.32
N ASN A 156 -11.06 14.33 21.19
CA ASN A 156 -12.50 14.32 21.08
C ASN A 156 -12.89 13.26 20.05
N LYS A 157 -13.85 12.41 20.41
CA LYS A 157 -14.39 11.38 19.52
C LYS A 157 -14.92 11.98 18.22
N GLU A 158 -15.57 13.14 18.29
CA GLU A 158 -16.09 13.84 17.10
C GLU A 158 -14.95 14.24 16.13
N ASN A 159 -13.79 14.67 16.63
CA ASN A 159 -12.64 15.01 15.77
C ASN A 159 -12.09 13.78 15.04
N ILE A 160 -12.09 12.62 15.70
CA ILE A 160 -11.72 11.33 15.09
C ILE A 160 -12.75 10.94 14.03
N GLU A 161 -14.04 11.09 14.32
CA GLU A 161 -15.12 10.81 13.37
C GLU A 161 -15.07 11.74 12.16
N ILE A 162 -14.83 13.04 12.34
CA ILE A 162 -14.63 13.99 11.23
C ILE A 162 -13.45 13.55 10.37
N HIS A 163 -12.31 13.22 10.99
CA HIS A 163 -11.15 12.73 10.25
C HIS A 163 -11.45 11.42 9.50
N ALA A 164 -12.23 10.52 10.11
CA ALA A 164 -12.72 9.32 9.46
C ALA A 164 -13.55 9.65 8.21
N GLN A 165 -14.49 10.59 8.31
CA GLN A 165 -15.35 11.01 7.20
C GLN A 165 -14.55 11.61 6.05
N GLU A 166 -13.54 12.44 6.34
CA GLU A 166 -12.61 12.94 5.32
C GLU A 166 -11.98 11.78 4.53
N LYS A 167 -11.53 10.74 5.23
CA LYS A 167 -10.90 9.56 4.63
C LYS A 167 -11.90 8.67 3.90
N ILE A 168 -13.10 8.50 4.41
CA ILE A 168 -14.20 7.81 3.73
C ILE A 168 -14.48 8.47 2.39
N GLU A 169 -14.58 9.79 2.36
CA GLU A 169 -14.85 10.55 1.14
C GLU A 169 -13.70 10.46 0.13
N GLU A 170 -12.45 10.51 0.60
CA GLU A 170 -11.27 10.29 -0.24
C GLU A 170 -11.30 8.88 -0.88
N PHE A 171 -11.61 7.83 -0.10
CA PHE A 171 -11.71 6.48 -0.61
C PHE A 171 -12.88 6.29 -1.59
N LYS A 172 -14.05 6.89 -1.30
CA LYS A 172 -15.21 6.87 -2.20
C LYS A 172 -14.85 7.46 -3.56
N LYS A 173 -14.21 8.63 -3.60
CA LYS A 173 -13.77 9.26 -4.85
C LYS A 173 -12.82 8.36 -5.65
N ILE A 174 -11.89 7.69 -4.99
CA ILE A 174 -10.98 6.72 -5.64
C ILE A 174 -11.76 5.52 -6.19
N GLU A 175 -12.72 4.99 -5.44
CA GLU A 175 -13.54 3.85 -5.86
C GLU A 175 -14.49 4.21 -7.01
N GLU A 176 -15.13 5.38 -6.96
CA GLU A 176 -15.94 5.94 -8.04
C GLU A 176 -15.11 6.16 -9.30
N PHE A 177 -13.91 6.72 -9.17
CA PHE A 177 -12.98 6.87 -10.28
C PHE A 177 -12.66 5.51 -10.92
N LYS A 178 -12.31 4.50 -10.12
CA LYS A 178 -12.03 3.14 -10.62
C LYS A 178 -13.25 2.53 -11.30
N LYS A 179 -14.44 2.70 -10.72
CA LYS A 179 -15.70 2.19 -11.26
C LYS A 179 -16.04 2.84 -12.59
N LEU A 180 -15.95 4.17 -12.68
CA LEU A 180 -16.19 4.93 -13.90
C LEU A 180 -15.17 4.55 -14.97
N LYS A 181 -13.89 4.49 -14.63
CA LYS A 181 -12.83 4.06 -15.54
C LYS A 181 -13.12 2.67 -16.12
N ARG A 182 -13.46 1.69 -15.27
CA ARG A 182 -13.82 0.33 -15.71
C ARG A 182 -15.06 0.31 -16.60
N LEU A 183 -16.07 1.14 -16.29
CA LEU A 183 -17.26 1.29 -17.11
C LEU A 183 -16.89 1.80 -18.52
N LEU A 184 -16.14 2.89 -18.62
CA LEU A 184 -15.73 3.51 -19.88
C LEU A 184 -14.86 2.60 -20.75
N LEU A 185 -14.06 1.72 -20.13
CA LEU A 185 -13.24 0.74 -20.83
C LEU A 185 -13.99 -0.55 -21.21
N SER A 186 -15.22 -0.74 -20.74
CA SER A 186 -15.99 -1.95 -21.01
C SER A 186 -16.56 -1.99 -22.42
N GLU A 187 -16.59 -3.18 -23.03
CA GLU A 187 -17.17 -3.40 -24.37
C GLU A 187 -18.65 -2.95 -24.45
N ASN A 188 -19.41 -3.16 -23.38
CA ASN A 188 -20.81 -2.74 -23.33
C ASN A 188 -20.95 -1.21 -23.46
N TYR A 189 -20.04 -0.44 -22.86
CA TYR A 189 -20.06 1.01 -23.01
C TYR A 189 -19.60 1.46 -24.40
N LYS A 190 -18.70 0.71 -25.06
CA LYS A 190 -18.33 0.98 -26.46
C LYS A 190 -19.52 0.89 -27.40
N VAL A 191 -20.38 -0.13 -27.24
CA VAL A 191 -21.61 -0.27 -28.03
C VAL A 191 -22.50 0.97 -27.86
N LYS A 192 -22.74 1.39 -26.61
CA LYS A 192 -23.53 2.60 -26.31
C LYS A 192 -22.94 3.87 -26.95
N MET A 193 -21.62 3.98 -27.02
CA MET A 193 -20.97 5.12 -27.69
C MET A 193 -21.13 5.09 -29.20
N ILE A 194 -20.99 3.92 -29.82
CA ILE A 194 -21.21 3.75 -31.27
C ILE A 194 -22.67 4.13 -31.59
N ASP A 195 -23.63 3.65 -30.81
CA ASP A 195 -25.06 3.95 -30.99
C ASP A 195 -25.35 5.45 -30.83
N ALA A 196 -24.72 6.10 -29.84
CA ALA A 196 -24.83 7.55 -29.64
C ALA A 196 -24.27 8.34 -30.84
N LEU A 197 -23.12 7.93 -31.39
CA LEU A 197 -22.53 8.55 -32.58
C LEU A 197 -23.39 8.33 -33.83
N LYS A 198 -23.91 7.12 -34.04
CA LYS A 198 -24.81 6.83 -35.16
C LYS A 198 -26.07 7.70 -35.09
N THR A 199 -26.63 7.85 -33.89
CA THR A 199 -27.84 8.68 -33.66
C THR A 199 -27.59 10.15 -33.96
N ASP A 200 -26.42 10.68 -33.59
CA ASP A 200 -26.05 12.06 -33.90
C ASP A 200 -25.86 12.28 -35.41
N LEU A 201 -25.19 11.34 -36.10
CA LEU A 201 -24.92 11.41 -37.54
C LEU A 201 -26.16 11.24 -38.43
N LEU A 202 -27.21 10.58 -37.94
CA LEU A 202 -28.48 10.42 -38.67
C LEU A 202 -29.19 11.76 -38.98
N LYS A 203 -28.78 12.86 -38.33
CA LYS A 203 -29.28 14.20 -38.61
C LYS A 203 -28.83 14.74 -39.97
N GLU A 204 -27.68 14.28 -40.46
CA GLU A 204 -27.02 14.82 -41.65
C GLU A 204 -26.78 13.76 -42.74
N TYR A 205 -26.70 12.48 -42.38
CA TYR A 205 -26.35 11.39 -43.28
C TYR A 205 -27.37 10.26 -43.25
N GLY A 206 -27.54 9.56 -44.38
CA GLY A 206 -28.40 8.38 -44.47
C GLY A 206 -27.81 7.14 -43.76
N GLU A 207 -28.67 6.33 -43.15
CA GLU A 207 -28.33 5.14 -42.36
C GLU A 207 -27.36 4.19 -43.07
N ASN A 208 -27.61 3.88 -44.34
CA ASN A 208 -26.76 2.99 -45.13
C ASN A 208 -25.32 3.51 -45.31
N THR A 209 -25.15 4.83 -45.40
CA THR A 209 -23.81 5.45 -45.49
C THR A 209 -23.10 5.33 -44.15
N ILE A 210 -23.79 5.61 -43.04
CA ILE A 210 -23.26 5.51 -41.68
C ILE A 210 -22.79 4.07 -41.41
N ASP A 211 -23.62 3.07 -41.70
CA ASP A 211 -23.28 1.66 -41.47
C ASP A 211 -22.07 1.18 -42.28
N LYS A 212 -21.92 1.62 -43.53
CA LYS A 212 -20.74 1.30 -44.34
C LYS A 212 -19.47 1.88 -43.73
N VAL A 213 -19.52 3.09 -43.18
CA VAL A 213 -18.38 3.75 -42.55
C VAL A 213 -17.98 3.03 -41.25
N PHE A 214 -18.93 2.69 -40.39
CA PHE A 214 -18.63 1.98 -39.13
C PHE A 214 -18.21 0.51 -39.32
N LYS A 215 -18.39 -0.08 -40.51
CA LYS A 215 -17.81 -1.41 -40.84
C LYS A 215 -16.29 -1.39 -41.05
N VAL A 216 -15.72 -0.24 -41.40
CA VAL A 216 -14.28 -0.09 -41.70
C VAL A 216 -13.53 0.71 -40.64
N LEU A 217 -14.23 1.26 -39.65
CA LEU A 217 -13.66 2.04 -38.57
C LEU A 217 -13.81 1.32 -37.22
N GLU A 218 -12.79 1.44 -36.39
CA GLU A 218 -12.79 0.94 -35.02
C GLU A 218 -12.77 2.12 -34.04
N LEU A 219 -13.59 2.07 -33.00
CA LEU A 219 -13.63 3.06 -31.94
C LEU A 219 -13.17 2.45 -30.62
N ASN A 220 -12.09 3.00 -30.06
CA ASN A 220 -11.50 2.51 -28.82
C ASN A 220 -11.22 3.65 -27.82
N ILE A 221 -11.70 3.50 -26.59
CA ILE A 221 -11.19 4.25 -25.44
C ILE A 221 -10.00 3.47 -24.89
N LYS A 222 -8.87 4.15 -24.76
CA LYS A 222 -7.63 3.59 -24.19
C LYS A 222 -7.15 4.52 -23.09
N ASP A 223 -6.48 3.96 -22.09
CA ASP A 223 -5.79 4.76 -21.10
C ASP A 223 -4.75 5.65 -21.77
N LYS A 224 -4.73 6.93 -21.40
CA LYS A 224 -3.73 7.89 -21.89
C LYS A 224 -2.30 7.53 -21.44
N ASN A 225 -2.18 6.74 -20.38
CA ASN A 225 -0.91 6.40 -19.77
C ASN A 225 -0.42 5.03 -20.25
N LYS A 226 0.14 5.00 -21.45
CA LYS A 226 1.36 4.21 -21.66
C LYS A 226 2.57 5.14 -21.44
N ILE A 227 3.13 5.08 -20.22
CA ILE A 227 4.48 5.52 -19.80
C ILE A 227 4.71 7.04 -19.59
N VAL A 228 4.66 7.52 -18.33
CA VAL A 228 5.67 8.45 -17.73
C VAL A 228 5.73 8.20 -16.20
N PRO A 229 6.92 8.09 -15.57
CA PRO A 229 7.11 8.08 -14.11
C PRO A 229 6.53 9.34 -13.44
N VAL A 230 5.98 9.20 -12.24
CA VAL A 230 5.49 10.31 -11.38
C VAL A 230 6.67 11.09 -10.76
N GLU A 231 7.62 11.50 -11.58
CA GLU A 231 8.69 12.44 -11.22
C GLU A 231 8.45 13.82 -11.85
N SER A 232 7.44 13.97 -12.71
CA SER A 232 7.08 15.24 -13.37
C SER A 232 6.01 16.07 -12.64
N TYR A 233 5.43 15.59 -11.53
CA TYR A 233 4.44 16.33 -10.73
C TYR A 233 4.86 16.61 -9.28
N ALA A 234 6.09 16.27 -8.91
CA ALA A 234 6.63 16.54 -7.57
C ALA A 234 8.04 17.13 -7.66
N ARG A 235 8.13 18.43 -8.02
CA ARG A 235 9.27 19.26 -7.64
C ARG A 235 8.79 20.68 -7.29
N SER A 236 8.62 20.92 -5.99
CA SER A 236 9.27 22.08 -5.37
C SER A 236 10.34 21.55 -4.41
N ARG A 237 11.52 22.18 -4.48
CA ARG A 237 12.79 21.73 -3.89
C ARG A 237 12.82 21.98 -2.39
N THR A 238 13.34 21.01 -1.62
CA THR A 238 14.41 21.29 -0.65
C THR A 238 15.39 20.10 -0.57
N LYS A 239 16.69 20.42 -0.57
CA LYS A 239 17.84 19.48 -0.58
C LYS A 239 18.20 18.97 0.83
N SER A 240 18.56 17.67 0.91
CA SER A 240 19.76 17.11 1.58
C SER A 240 19.83 15.60 1.27
N ILE A 241 20.77 15.08 0.44
CA ILE A 241 22.10 14.50 0.76
C ILE A 241 22.03 13.63 2.04
N SER A 242 22.29 12.32 2.09
CA SER A 242 23.16 11.40 1.31
C SER A 242 22.63 9.96 1.51
N THR A 243 22.50 9.09 0.51
CA THR A 243 23.60 8.22 0.03
C THR A 243 23.51 7.96 -1.48
N ARG A 244 24.53 8.42 -2.21
CA ARG A 244 25.07 7.77 -3.42
C ARG A 244 25.61 6.39 -2.98
N GLU A 245 25.53 5.25 -3.65
CA GLU A 245 25.66 4.82 -5.06
C GLU A 245 25.02 3.41 -5.15
N ARG A 246 24.48 2.89 -6.25
CA ARG A 246 25.08 2.75 -7.59
C ARG A 246 23.99 2.89 -8.65
N VAL A 247 24.08 3.94 -9.45
CA VAL A 247 23.20 4.13 -10.62
C VAL A 247 23.78 3.41 -11.85
N ILE A 248 25.09 3.13 -11.86
CA ILE A 248 25.84 2.53 -12.96
C ILE A 248 26.98 1.68 -12.35
N ARG A 249 27.26 0.49 -12.91
CA ARG A 249 28.44 -0.31 -12.53
C ARG A 249 29.75 0.39 -12.94
N PRO A 250 30.91 0.02 -12.37
CA PRO A 250 32.22 0.48 -12.83
C PRO A 250 32.43 0.32 -14.35
N ASN A 251 31.74 -0.65 -14.95
CA ASN A 251 31.82 -0.98 -16.37
C ASN A 251 30.74 -0.29 -17.23
N GLY A 252 29.94 0.63 -16.69
CA GLY A 252 28.91 1.37 -17.45
C GLY A 252 27.53 0.70 -17.53
N GLU A 253 27.39 -0.53 -17.02
CA GLU A 253 26.14 -1.29 -17.11
C GLU A 253 25.12 -0.93 -16.01
N LEU A 254 23.82 -1.03 -16.34
CA LEU A 254 22.72 -0.92 -15.38
C LEU A 254 22.72 -2.12 -14.43
N ALA A 255 22.45 -1.89 -13.13
CA ALA A 255 22.19 -2.97 -12.17
C ALA A 255 21.01 -3.84 -12.60
N ILE A 256 21.05 -5.15 -12.32
CA ILE A 256 20.11 -6.14 -12.87
C ILE A 256 18.64 -5.77 -12.67
N GLY A 257 18.21 -5.36 -11.48
CA GLY A 257 16.81 -5.00 -11.25
C GLY A 257 16.36 -3.81 -12.12
N LYS A 258 17.24 -2.81 -12.32
CA LYS A 258 16.97 -1.69 -13.23
C LYS A 258 16.97 -2.14 -14.69
N TYR A 259 17.88 -3.04 -15.06
CA TYR A 259 17.94 -3.63 -16.39
C TYR A 259 16.64 -4.39 -16.71
N VAL A 260 16.23 -5.32 -15.85
CA VAL A 260 14.97 -6.06 -15.94
C VAL A 260 13.79 -5.12 -16.06
N ARG A 261 13.69 -4.11 -15.19
CA ARG A 261 12.59 -3.14 -15.23
C ARG A 261 12.52 -2.42 -16.58
N LYS A 262 13.67 -1.99 -17.11
CA LYS A 262 13.75 -1.32 -18.42
C LYS A 262 13.32 -2.25 -19.55
N THR A 263 13.94 -3.42 -19.67
CA THR A 263 13.73 -4.32 -20.81
C THR A 263 12.39 -5.06 -20.75
N PHE A 264 11.89 -5.39 -19.55
CA PHE A 264 10.55 -5.96 -19.41
C PHE A 264 9.46 -4.94 -19.78
N ASN A 265 9.65 -3.66 -19.43
CA ASN A 265 8.75 -2.59 -19.88
C ASN A 265 8.74 -2.46 -21.41
N GLU A 266 9.91 -2.57 -22.07
CA GLU A 266 9.98 -2.61 -23.54
C GLU A 266 9.16 -3.79 -24.10
N LEU A 267 9.33 -5.00 -23.57
CA LEU A 267 8.58 -6.18 -24.02
C LEU A 267 7.05 -6.03 -23.85
N VAL A 268 6.60 -5.52 -22.70
CA VAL A 268 5.17 -5.29 -22.42
C VAL A 268 4.61 -4.21 -23.34
N ARG A 269 5.34 -3.10 -23.53
CA ARG A 269 4.95 -2.01 -24.43
C ARG A 269 4.77 -2.51 -25.86
N ASP A 270 5.71 -3.34 -26.31
CA ASP A 270 5.79 -3.85 -27.68
C ASP A 270 4.95 -5.14 -27.86
N ASN A 271 4.20 -5.56 -26.83
CA ASN A 271 3.32 -6.74 -26.81
C ASN A 271 4.03 -8.03 -27.24
N LYS A 272 5.27 -8.22 -26.78
CA LYS A 272 6.15 -9.34 -27.17
C LYS A 272 6.02 -10.60 -26.30
N ILE A 273 5.13 -10.59 -25.31
CA ILE A 273 4.93 -11.70 -24.38
C ILE A 273 3.54 -12.28 -24.62
N ASP A 274 3.49 -13.52 -25.09
CA ASP A 274 2.22 -14.20 -25.33
C ASP A 274 1.56 -14.69 -24.03
N ARG A 275 0.28 -15.10 -24.13
CA ARG A 275 -0.50 -15.55 -22.97
C ARG A 275 0.10 -16.78 -22.28
N ASN A 276 0.64 -17.73 -23.04
CA ASN A 276 1.24 -18.94 -22.46
C ASN A 276 2.48 -18.58 -21.63
N GLU A 277 3.26 -17.61 -22.10
CA GLU A 277 4.42 -17.12 -21.37
C GLU A 277 4.00 -16.36 -20.10
N ILE A 278 2.96 -15.52 -20.15
CA ILE A 278 2.40 -14.88 -18.95
C ILE A 278 1.94 -15.91 -17.91
N ASP A 279 1.31 -17.00 -18.35
CA ASP A 279 0.89 -18.08 -17.45
C ASP A 279 2.09 -18.83 -16.84
N ARG A 280 3.17 -19.04 -17.61
CA ARG A 280 4.43 -19.61 -17.11
C ARG A 280 5.14 -18.70 -16.11
N LEU A 281 5.21 -17.40 -16.38
CA LEU A 281 5.86 -16.40 -15.51
C LEU A 281 5.20 -16.29 -14.13
N GLN A 282 3.95 -16.75 -13.99
CA GLN A 282 3.24 -16.80 -12.71
C GLN A 282 3.59 -18.01 -11.84
N ARG A 283 4.40 -18.94 -12.33
CA ARG A 283 4.79 -20.15 -11.59
C ARG A 283 6.18 -20.01 -10.98
N ALA A 284 6.29 -20.39 -9.71
CA ALA A 284 7.55 -20.34 -8.96
C ALA A 284 8.60 -21.31 -9.54
N ASP A 285 8.17 -22.53 -9.92
CA ASP A 285 9.06 -23.54 -10.50
C ASP A 285 9.64 -23.11 -11.86
N TYR A 286 8.81 -22.51 -12.71
CA TYR A 286 9.27 -21.92 -13.97
C TYR A 286 10.25 -20.77 -13.73
N SER A 287 9.96 -19.92 -12.76
CA SER A 287 10.81 -18.76 -12.44
C SER A 287 12.16 -19.20 -11.87
N LYS A 288 12.18 -20.26 -11.05
CA LYS A 288 13.41 -20.88 -10.55
C LYS A 288 14.23 -21.51 -11.67
N LEU A 289 13.59 -22.23 -12.59
CA LEU A 289 14.28 -22.85 -13.73
C LEU A 289 14.81 -21.81 -14.74
N THR A 290 14.08 -20.71 -14.94
CA THR A 290 14.32 -19.76 -16.03
C THR A 290 15.19 -18.57 -15.62
N PHE A 291 15.05 -18.08 -14.39
CA PHE A 291 15.72 -16.87 -13.88
C PHE A 291 16.57 -17.12 -12.64
N ASP A 292 16.55 -18.34 -12.10
CA ASP A 292 17.14 -18.72 -10.81
C ASP A 292 16.52 -18.06 -9.55
N ILE A 293 15.40 -17.34 -9.72
CA ILE A 293 14.68 -16.66 -8.63
C ILE A 293 13.67 -17.60 -7.94
N GLN A 294 13.48 -17.43 -6.62
CA GLN A 294 12.65 -18.33 -5.80
C GLN A 294 11.14 -18.05 -5.87
N PHE A 295 10.75 -16.90 -6.42
CA PHE A 295 9.36 -16.43 -6.46
C PHE A 295 8.91 -16.31 -7.92
N PRO A 296 7.60 -16.42 -8.18
CA PRO A 296 7.07 -16.13 -9.52
C PRO A 296 7.58 -14.80 -10.07
N PHE A 297 8.03 -14.79 -11.32
CA PHE A 297 8.45 -13.56 -11.99
C PHE A 297 7.29 -12.56 -12.05
N LEU A 298 6.07 -13.04 -12.33
CA LEU A 298 4.82 -12.27 -12.27
C LEU A 298 3.92 -12.79 -11.15
N ALA A 299 3.27 -11.89 -10.43
CA ALA A 299 2.20 -12.25 -9.51
C ALA A 299 1.04 -11.27 -9.59
N LYS A 300 -0.20 -11.77 -9.44
CA LYS A 300 -1.37 -10.93 -9.21
C LYS A 300 -1.48 -10.60 -7.72
N GLU A 301 -2.10 -9.47 -7.39
CA GLU A 301 -2.25 -9.02 -5.98
C GLU A 301 -2.99 -10.04 -5.11
N ASN A 302 -3.91 -10.81 -5.69
CA ASN A 302 -4.69 -11.86 -5.01
C ASN A 302 -4.05 -13.26 -5.12
N SER A 303 -2.85 -13.39 -5.69
CA SER A 303 -2.13 -14.66 -5.76
C SER A 303 -1.58 -15.06 -4.40
N HIS A 304 -1.63 -16.35 -4.07
CA HIS A 304 -1.02 -16.89 -2.84
C HIS A 304 0.48 -16.58 -2.73
N TYR A 305 1.17 -16.39 -3.85
CA TYR A 305 2.59 -16.09 -3.92
C TYR A 305 2.92 -14.59 -3.84
N TYR A 306 1.92 -13.70 -3.76
CA TYR A 306 2.14 -12.26 -3.72
C TYR A 306 2.41 -11.78 -2.29
N GLU A 307 3.68 -11.50 -2.01
CA GLU A 307 4.13 -10.79 -0.83
C GLU A 307 4.73 -9.46 -1.27
N ARG A 308 4.10 -8.34 -0.90
CA ARG A 308 4.41 -7.00 -1.42
C ARG A 308 5.91 -6.65 -1.48
N ALA A 309 6.67 -7.03 -0.44
CA ALA A 309 8.10 -6.76 -0.34
C ALA A 309 8.95 -7.41 -1.44
N ARG A 310 8.46 -8.50 -2.04
CA ARG A 310 9.18 -9.30 -3.06
C ARG A 310 8.91 -8.88 -4.49
N TYR A 311 8.08 -7.86 -4.70
CA TYR A 311 7.70 -7.41 -6.04
C TYR A 311 7.87 -5.89 -6.17
N TYR A 312 8.00 -5.42 -7.41
CA TYR A 312 8.04 -3.99 -7.70
C TYR A 312 6.76 -3.31 -7.27
N THR A 313 6.91 -2.05 -6.85
CA THR A 313 5.79 -1.29 -6.32
C THR A 313 4.74 -0.98 -7.37
N THR A 314 5.17 -0.77 -8.62
CA THR A 314 4.33 -0.46 -9.76
C THR A 314 3.99 -1.75 -10.54
N PRO A 315 2.70 -2.08 -10.72
CA PRO A 315 2.30 -3.22 -11.55
C PRO A 315 2.41 -2.90 -13.04
N TYR A 316 2.43 -3.96 -13.84
CA TYR A 316 2.33 -3.95 -15.30
C TYR A 316 0.94 -4.43 -15.71
N GLU A 317 0.29 -3.71 -16.61
CA GLU A 317 -0.95 -4.15 -17.24
C GLU A 317 -0.60 -4.97 -18.49
N ILE A 318 -1.01 -6.24 -18.51
CA ILE A 318 -0.77 -7.16 -19.61
C ILE A 318 -2.09 -7.85 -19.93
N SER A 319 -2.58 -7.66 -21.16
CA SER A 319 -3.86 -8.25 -21.61
C SER A 319 -5.06 -7.94 -20.68
N GLY A 320 -5.11 -6.73 -20.12
CA GLY A 320 -6.21 -6.26 -19.25
C GLY A 320 -6.12 -6.69 -17.79
N GLU A 321 -5.06 -7.41 -17.41
CA GLU A 321 -4.81 -7.88 -16.05
C GLU A 321 -3.55 -7.21 -15.46
N TYR A 322 -3.54 -6.99 -14.14
CA TYR A 322 -2.41 -6.37 -13.45
C TYR A 322 -1.49 -7.43 -12.85
N TYR A 323 -0.20 -7.33 -13.19
CA TYR A 323 0.85 -8.21 -12.70
C TYR A 323 1.98 -7.41 -12.06
N PHE A 324 2.46 -7.87 -10.92
CA PHE A 324 3.64 -7.33 -10.25
C PHE A 324 4.85 -8.17 -10.61
N VAL A 325 5.97 -7.51 -10.94
CA VAL A 325 7.22 -8.17 -11.30
C VAL A 325 8.08 -8.39 -10.06
N CYS A 326 8.67 -9.57 -9.90
CA CYS A 326 9.55 -9.87 -8.77
C CYS A 326 10.70 -8.85 -8.67
N SER A 327 11.01 -8.41 -7.45
CA SER A 327 12.07 -7.44 -7.15
C SER A 327 13.37 -8.09 -6.69
N GLN A 328 13.36 -9.40 -6.40
CA GLN A 328 14.48 -10.13 -5.81
C GLN A 328 15.51 -10.57 -6.86
N TRP A 329 16.18 -9.58 -7.44
CA TRP A 329 17.28 -9.78 -8.37
C TRP A 329 18.63 -9.65 -7.68
N TYR A 330 19.48 -10.65 -7.85
CA TYR A 330 20.82 -10.73 -7.29
C TYR A 330 21.87 -10.69 -8.40
N GLU A 331 22.98 -10.04 -8.08
CA GLU A 331 24.06 -9.78 -9.03
C GLU A 331 25.39 -9.71 -8.29
N VAL A 332 25.67 -10.78 -7.55
CA VAL A 332 26.92 -11.01 -6.81
C VAL A 332 27.60 -12.29 -7.31
N PRO A 333 28.92 -12.48 -7.13
CA PRO A 333 29.61 -13.67 -7.68
C PRO A 333 29.01 -15.02 -7.25
N ALA A 334 28.44 -15.08 -6.04
CA ALA A 334 27.79 -16.28 -5.51
C ALA A 334 26.34 -16.48 -5.99
N ASN A 335 25.70 -15.43 -6.51
CA ASN A 335 24.32 -15.46 -7.00
C ASN A 335 24.09 -14.33 -8.02
N ASN A 336 24.00 -14.69 -9.30
CA ASN A 336 23.94 -13.74 -10.41
C ASN A 336 22.84 -14.12 -11.41
N ASP A 337 21.71 -13.43 -11.31
CA ASP A 337 20.50 -13.72 -12.10
C ASP A 337 20.59 -13.17 -13.53
N ARG A 338 21.55 -12.28 -13.82
CA ARG A 338 21.65 -11.60 -15.11
C ARG A 338 21.69 -12.54 -16.32
N PRO A 339 22.58 -13.54 -16.38
CA PRO A 339 22.71 -14.38 -17.56
C PRO A 339 21.39 -15.09 -17.89
N TYR A 340 20.69 -15.57 -16.85
CA TYR A 340 19.41 -16.24 -16.97
C TYR A 340 18.32 -15.30 -17.54
N TYR A 341 18.23 -14.08 -17.01
CA TYR A 341 17.30 -13.09 -17.55
C TYR A 341 17.64 -12.68 -18.99
N GLU A 342 18.92 -12.52 -19.32
CA GLU A 342 19.36 -12.17 -20.69
C GLU A 342 19.08 -13.29 -21.69
N GLU A 343 19.22 -14.56 -21.31
CA GLU A 343 18.81 -15.70 -22.14
C GLU A 343 17.31 -15.69 -22.42
N TRP A 344 16.49 -15.47 -21.38
CA TRP A 344 15.05 -15.35 -21.55
C TRP A 344 14.67 -14.15 -22.43
N LEU A 345 15.30 -12.99 -22.21
CA LEU A 345 15.07 -11.78 -23.00
C LEU A 345 15.40 -11.97 -24.48
N LYS A 346 16.48 -12.70 -24.80
CA LYS A 346 16.83 -13.06 -26.18
C LYS A 346 15.74 -13.90 -26.85
N LYS A 347 15.08 -14.80 -26.11
CA LYS A 347 13.94 -15.60 -26.63
C LYS A 347 12.75 -14.70 -26.94
N MET A 348 12.41 -13.77 -26.03
CA MET A 348 11.29 -12.84 -26.22
C MET A 348 11.49 -11.85 -27.35
N LYS A 349 12.74 -11.45 -27.65
CA LYS A 349 13.06 -10.53 -28.75
C LYS A 349 13.16 -11.22 -30.13
N ARG A 350 13.16 -12.55 -30.19
CA ARG A 350 13.22 -13.34 -31.44
C ARG A 350 11.84 -13.69 -32.00
N LEU A 351 10.78 -13.45 -31.23
CA LEU A 351 9.37 -13.44 -31.64
C LEU A 351 8.97 -11.99 -31.96
#